data_AF-A0A662RWW4-F1
#
_entry.id   AF-A0A662RWW4-F1
#
_cell.length_a   1.000
_cell.length_b   1.000
_cell.length_c   1.000
_cell.angle_alpha   90.00
_cell.angle_beta   90.00
_cell.angle_gamma   90.00
#
_symmetry.space_group_name_H-M   'P 1'
#
loop_
_entity.id
_entity.type
_entity.pdbx_description
1 polymer ?
#
loop_
_entity_poly.entity_id
_entity_poly.type
_entity_poly.pdbx_seq_one_letter_code
_entity_poly.pdbx_strand_id
1 'polypeptide(L)'
;MKILVNKFAGMIPRIESYRLPLGTAQYARNCRFQDGEVKPLRDKKKVADISLNNPLSIFRHEGRWFAFDHQTRIITNPVAQDPYKRFYYTDNEGAKMVAYENGQWNTYPLGVPKPETPPDCVTVEKSWDNFHLVWKCHYEEPSGERADVQNISNVTEITYLEEYRITGKPPRMSASSDAIFIPFVEIFLDDELQGILFPEESGFSNFYPFEANGLRFRANITTDGDDVIFKITKDDSSIEDYLEVRVYVYTYVSKFGEEGPPSDPSAEIRVLPTQNVRLTSMAAPPAEYPHITKRRIYRSAAVGNVTGYFLVKEEEVVGSSTLDDVPGGDLSDKLETTDWDPPPDGLKNLILTAGGWAAGYKERSVYLSIPYQIHAWPSIYRLDFEDDIIGIGHAQGYLYVFTQQGAFICHASDPSSVYIEDIEGVPLPAFEGSVEAALGGVVYPSEEGLIAVAPTGWQILTEPFYTKEQWRALPYASFQVISIPKELILWADTETEALLFGFHGGTNNLSVIDLQASALWYDRKEGNLYLASGTEIFEWEAERCRELTWRSGDFVHQ
;
A
#
# COMPACT_ATOMS: atom_id res chain seq x y z
N MET A 1 51.56 52.17 -5.37
CA MET A 1 50.19 51.81 -5.80
C MET A 1 49.53 51.05 -4.66
N LYS A 2 48.34 51.46 -4.22
CA LYS A 2 47.57 50.75 -3.19
C LYS A 2 46.39 50.08 -3.88
N ILE A 3 46.43 48.77 -4.02
CA ILE A 3 45.29 47.98 -4.51
C ILE A 3 44.43 47.69 -3.30
N LEU A 4 43.18 48.18 -3.30
CA LEU A 4 42.21 47.93 -2.24
C LEU A 4 41.18 46.93 -2.75
N VAL A 5 41.17 45.74 -2.15
CA VAL A 5 40.11 44.75 -2.31
C VAL A 5 39.32 44.75 -1.01
N ASN A 6 38.08 45.24 -1.05
CA ASN A 6 37.20 45.37 0.12
C ASN A 6 35.90 44.55 -0.02
N LYS A 7 35.81 43.74 -1.07
CA LYS A 7 34.72 42.79 -1.33
C LYS A 7 35.33 41.51 -1.88
N PHE A 8 34.83 40.37 -1.41
CA PHE A 8 35.22 39.05 -1.91
C PHE A 8 33.98 38.34 -2.45
N ALA A 9 34.10 37.84 -3.67
CA ALA A 9 33.09 37.05 -4.35
C ALA A 9 33.72 35.79 -4.96
N GLY A 10 32.85 34.88 -5.39
CA GLY A 10 33.21 33.62 -6.04
C GLY A 10 33.93 33.79 -7.37
N MET A 11 34.32 32.66 -7.95
CA MET A 11 35.00 32.62 -9.25
C MET A 11 34.03 32.79 -10.41
N ILE A 12 34.48 33.43 -11.49
CA ILE A 12 33.73 33.54 -12.76
C ILE A 12 34.61 33.04 -13.92
N PRO A 13 34.70 31.71 -14.14
CA PRO A 13 35.58 31.12 -15.14
C PRO A 13 35.41 31.64 -16.58
N ARG A 14 34.21 32.09 -16.96
CA ARG A 14 33.92 32.62 -18.30
C ARG A 14 34.54 33.99 -18.60
N ILE A 15 35.03 34.71 -17.60
CA ILE A 15 35.61 36.04 -17.77
C ILE A 15 37.14 35.95 -17.63
N GLU A 16 37.85 36.46 -18.62
CA GLU A 16 39.31 36.57 -18.59
C GLU A 16 39.82 37.34 -17.38
N SER A 17 40.97 36.94 -16.83
CA SER A 17 41.53 37.46 -15.57
C SER A 17 41.58 38.99 -15.48
N TYR A 18 41.96 39.65 -16.58
CA TYR A 18 42.12 41.10 -16.68
C TYR A 18 40.81 41.88 -16.88
N ARG A 19 39.67 41.18 -17.05
CA ARG A 19 38.32 41.76 -17.20
C ARG A 19 37.41 41.45 -16.02
N LEU A 20 37.90 40.73 -15.01
CA LEU A 20 37.12 40.38 -13.84
C LEU A 20 36.74 41.66 -13.05
N PRO A 21 35.47 41.77 -12.61
CA PRO A 21 35.08 42.85 -11.71
C PRO A 21 35.93 42.87 -10.44
N LEU A 22 36.17 44.06 -9.90
CA LEU A 22 36.93 44.21 -8.66
C LEU A 22 36.23 43.44 -7.51
N GLY A 23 36.99 42.56 -6.86
CA GLY A 23 36.50 41.73 -5.75
C GLY A 23 36.00 40.34 -6.16
N THR A 24 35.99 40.01 -7.44
CA THR A 24 35.69 38.67 -7.96
C THR A 24 36.95 37.82 -8.07
N ALA A 25 36.84 36.51 -7.83
CA ALA A 25 37.95 35.60 -7.94
C ALA A 25 38.20 35.18 -9.40
N GLN A 26 39.46 35.08 -9.81
CA GLN A 26 39.85 34.21 -10.93
C GLN A 26 39.78 32.74 -10.51
N TYR A 27 40.12 32.44 -9.25
CA TYR A 27 40.07 31.09 -8.70
C TYR A 27 39.70 31.12 -7.22
N ALA A 28 38.78 30.25 -6.82
CA ALA A 28 38.34 30.08 -5.44
C ALA A 28 38.23 28.58 -5.11
N ARG A 29 38.96 28.14 -4.08
CA ARG A 29 38.97 26.75 -3.58
C ARG A 29 38.71 26.75 -2.07
N ASN A 30 37.78 25.89 -1.62
CA ASN A 30 37.34 25.79 -0.22
C ASN A 30 36.88 27.13 0.37
N CYS A 31 36.28 27.99 -0.46
CA CYS A 31 35.82 29.32 -0.08
C CYS A 31 34.29 29.34 0.04
N ARG A 32 33.79 29.89 1.14
CA ARG A 32 32.40 30.30 1.30
C ARG A 32 32.32 31.82 1.34
N PHE A 33 31.40 32.38 0.54
CA PHE A 33 31.21 33.82 0.41
C PHE A 33 29.89 34.22 1.08
N GLN A 34 29.99 34.70 2.32
CA GLN A 34 28.85 35.18 3.10
C GLN A 34 29.12 36.63 3.53
N ASP A 35 28.12 37.49 3.36
CA ASP A 35 28.16 38.90 3.77
C ASP A 35 29.33 39.72 3.20
N GLY A 36 29.86 39.32 2.03
CA GLY A 36 30.97 39.99 1.35
C GLY A 36 32.37 39.62 1.85
N GLU A 37 32.47 38.66 2.77
CA GLU A 37 33.73 38.10 3.28
C GLU A 37 34.04 36.74 2.64
N VAL A 38 35.32 36.36 2.64
CA VAL A 38 35.77 35.01 2.30
C VAL A 38 36.02 34.23 3.59
N LYS A 39 35.33 33.09 3.75
CA LYS A 39 35.50 32.18 4.88
C LYS A 39 35.97 30.80 4.39
N PRO A 40 36.88 30.14 5.11
CA PRO A 40 37.25 28.76 4.78
C PRO A 40 36.09 27.82 5.07
N LEU A 41 35.95 26.78 4.24
CA LEU A 41 35.21 25.59 4.64
C LEU A 41 35.92 24.87 5.79
N ARG A 42 35.22 24.00 6.51
CA ARG A 42 35.77 23.21 7.61
C ARG A 42 36.00 21.75 7.22
N ASP A 43 36.93 21.10 7.90
CA ASP A 43 37.20 19.68 7.72
C ASP A 43 36.01 18.81 8.16
N LYS A 44 35.92 17.63 7.57
CA LYS A 44 34.92 16.61 7.87
C LYS A 44 35.30 15.82 9.11
N LYS A 45 34.32 15.39 9.91
CA LYS A 45 34.53 14.57 11.12
C LYS A 45 33.99 13.17 10.90
N LYS A 46 34.76 12.12 11.21
CA LYS A 46 34.22 10.75 11.19
C LYS A 46 33.14 10.59 12.26
N VAL A 47 31.99 10.03 11.90
CA VAL A 47 30.85 9.81 12.80
C VAL A 47 30.41 8.35 12.90
N ALA A 48 30.71 7.52 11.89
CA ALA A 48 30.36 6.10 11.92
C ALA A 48 31.22 5.27 10.96
N ASP A 49 31.15 3.96 11.15
CA ASP A 49 31.63 2.93 10.23
C ASP A 49 30.42 2.20 9.62
N ILE A 50 30.55 1.76 8.38
CA ILE A 50 29.58 0.94 7.65
C ILE A 50 30.25 -0.26 7.02
N SER A 51 29.48 -1.33 6.77
CA SER A 51 30.01 -2.57 6.19
C SER A 51 30.27 -2.48 4.68
N LEU A 52 29.53 -1.62 3.98
CA LEU A 52 29.65 -1.47 2.53
C LEU A 52 30.77 -0.48 2.20
N ASN A 53 31.69 -0.90 1.32
CA ASN A 53 32.77 -0.04 0.84
C ASN A 53 32.30 0.80 -0.35
N ASN A 54 32.48 2.12 -0.28
CA ASN A 54 32.07 3.11 -1.28
C ASN A 54 30.59 2.96 -1.68
N PRO A 55 29.64 3.12 -0.75
CA PRO A 55 28.22 3.09 -1.10
C PRO A 55 27.86 4.24 -2.04
N LEU A 56 26.87 4.02 -2.91
CA LEU A 56 26.33 5.04 -3.81
C LEU A 56 25.18 5.82 -3.19
N SER A 57 24.51 5.26 -2.17
CA SER A 57 23.53 5.98 -1.35
C SER A 57 23.72 5.67 0.13
N ILE A 58 23.52 6.66 0.98
CA ILE A 58 23.48 6.49 2.45
C ILE A 58 22.24 7.14 3.03
N PHE A 59 21.74 6.59 4.12
CA PHE A 59 20.57 7.10 4.82
C PHE A 59 20.67 6.80 6.31
N ARG A 60 20.33 7.77 7.15
CA ARG A 60 20.24 7.55 8.60
C ARG A 60 18.78 7.49 9.01
N HIS A 61 18.41 6.42 9.70
CA HIS A 61 17.06 6.23 10.20
C HIS A 61 17.10 5.60 11.58
N GLU A 62 16.36 6.19 12.53
CA GLU A 62 16.23 5.64 13.89
C GLU A 62 17.60 5.37 14.56
N GLY A 63 18.56 6.26 14.31
CA GLY A 63 19.93 6.18 14.84
C GLY A 63 20.86 5.21 14.11
N ARG A 64 20.37 4.44 13.14
CA ARG A 64 21.15 3.47 12.34
C ARG A 64 21.48 4.03 10.96
N TRP A 65 22.67 3.71 10.47
CA TRP A 65 23.09 3.97 9.10
C TRP A 65 22.73 2.80 8.17
N PHE A 66 22.16 3.15 7.02
CA PHE A 66 21.90 2.28 5.89
C PHE A 66 22.75 2.75 4.72
N ALA A 67 23.31 1.80 3.97
CA ALA A 67 24.21 2.04 2.87
C ALA A 67 23.84 1.12 1.72
N PHE A 68 23.78 1.66 0.51
CA PHE A 68 23.32 0.96 -0.70
C PHE A 68 24.42 1.03 -1.76
N ASP A 69 24.58 -0.05 -2.52
CA ASP A 69 25.55 -0.19 -3.61
C ASP A 69 25.04 0.37 -4.95
N HIS A 70 23.84 0.94 -4.94
CA HIS A 70 23.18 1.59 -6.06
C HIS A 70 22.67 2.98 -5.65
N GLN A 71 22.48 3.85 -6.63
CA GLN A 71 21.80 5.12 -6.42
C GLN A 71 20.32 4.86 -6.17
N THR A 72 19.79 5.38 -5.07
CA THR A 72 18.38 5.23 -4.72
C THR A 72 17.90 6.42 -3.90
N ARG A 73 16.62 6.75 -4.05
CA ARG A 73 15.94 7.70 -3.17
C ARG A 73 15.20 6.93 -2.10
N ILE A 74 15.41 7.36 -0.86
CA ILE A 74 14.75 6.79 0.29
C ILE A 74 13.60 7.71 0.69
N ILE A 75 12.41 7.14 0.82
CA ILE A 75 11.24 7.82 1.37
C ILE A 75 10.86 7.17 2.70
N THR A 76 10.50 7.98 3.70
CA THR A 76 10.01 7.48 4.99
C THR A 76 8.51 7.25 4.93
N ASN A 77 7.98 6.35 5.77
CA ASN A 77 6.54 6.17 5.87
C ASN A 77 5.83 7.49 6.25
N PRO A 78 4.82 7.95 5.46
CA PRO A 78 4.07 9.16 5.77
C PRO A 78 3.16 9.02 7.00
N VAL A 79 2.86 7.78 7.43
CA VAL A 79 2.03 7.53 8.61
C VAL A 79 2.84 7.81 9.88
N ALA A 80 2.33 8.74 10.69
CA ALA A 80 2.93 9.07 11.98
C ALA A 80 2.87 7.87 12.94
N GLN A 81 3.89 7.74 13.81
CA GLN A 81 3.97 6.69 14.83
C GLN A 81 3.92 5.26 14.26
N ASP A 82 4.47 5.04 13.07
CA ASP A 82 4.59 3.71 12.49
C ASP A 82 5.37 2.76 13.43
N PRO A 83 4.72 1.72 14.00
CA PRO A 83 5.37 0.82 14.96
C PRO A 83 6.53 0.04 14.34
N TYR A 84 6.51 -0.11 13.01
CA TYR A 84 7.52 -0.83 12.24
C TYR A 84 8.64 0.06 11.70
N LYS A 85 8.60 1.38 11.96
CA LYS A 85 9.65 2.34 11.56
C LYS A 85 10.01 2.24 10.07
N ARG A 86 9.00 2.04 9.19
CA ARG A 86 9.22 1.72 7.78
C ARG A 86 9.84 2.87 7.00
N PHE A 87 10.66 2.49 6.03
CA PHE A 87 11.07 3.33 4.93
C PHE A 87 11.12 2.50 3.65
N TYR A 88 11.11 3.18 2.51
CA TYR A 88 10.99 2.57 1.20
C TYR A 88 12.07 3.12 0.27
N TYR A 89 12.53 2.27 -0.63
CA TYR A 89 13.53 2.61 -1.65
C TYR A 89 13.30 1.74 -2.88
N THR A 90 14.00 2.02 -3.98
CA THR A 90 14.01 1.16 -5.17
C THR A 90 15.40 0.63 -5.43
N ASP A 91 15.49 -0.63 -5.86
CA ASP A 91 16.70 -1.22 -6.41
C ASP A 91 16.46 -1.72 -7.85
N ASN A 92 17.37 -2.54 -8.37
CA ASN A 92 17.27 -3.07 -9.73
C ASN A 92 16.09 -4.05 -9.92
N GLU A 93 15.53 -4.61 -8.85
CA GLU A 93 14.38 -5.53 -8.91
C GLU A 93 13.06 -4.76 -8.79
N GLY A 94 13.05 -3.64 -8.07
CA GLY A 94 11.89 -2.76 -7.96
C GLY A 94 11.80 -2.09 -6.60
N ALA A 95 10.58 -1.73 -6.20
CA ALA A 95 10.36 -1.06 -4.93
C ALA A 95 10.44 -2.04 -3.75
N LYS A 96 11.15 -1.62 -2.69
CA LYS A 96 11.37 -2.37 -1.46
C LYS A 96 10.86 -1.59 -0.27
N MET A 97 10.43 -2.34 0.74
CA MET A 97 10.09 -1.84 2.07
C MET A 97 11.09 -2.41 3.08
N VAL A 98 11.64 -1.55 3.93
CA VAL A 98 12.38 -1.98 5.12
C VAL A 98 11.50 -1.77 6.35
N ALA A 99 11.39 -2.78 7.21
CA ALA A 99 10.65 -2.71 8.46
C ALA A 99 11.51 -3.20 9.64
N TYR A 100 11.29 -2.61 10.81
CA TYR A 100 11.90 -3.01 12.08
C TYR A 100 10.96 -3.93 12.86
N GLU A 101 11.38 -5.17 13.09
CA GLU A 101 10.59 -6.22 13.72
C GLU A 101 11.49 -7.11 14.58
N ASN A 102 11.04 -7.47 15.79
CA ASN A 102 11.76 -8.39 16.68
C ASN A 102 13.25 -8.04 16.89
N GLY A 103 13.57 -6.75 16.94
CA GLY A 103 14.94 -6.28 17.13
C GLY A 103 15.79 -6.19 15.85
N GLN A 104 15.24 -6.55 14.70
CA GLN A 104 15.96 -6.66 13.42
C GLN A 104 15.32 -5.79 12.33
N TRP A 105 16.15 -5.36 11.37
CA TRP A 105 15.69 -4.66 10.17
C TRP A 105 15.61 -5.67 9.04
N ASN A 106 14.42 -5.83 8.48
CA ASN A 106 14.14 -6.78 7.40
C ASN A 106 13.69 -6.02 6.15
N THR A 107 14.09 -6.51 4.98
CA THR A 107 13.70 -5.97 3.69
C THR A 107 12.70 -6.92 3.02
N TYR A 108 11.64 -6.34 2.46
CA TYR A 108 10.60 -7.05 1.72
C TYR A 108 10.35 -6.33 0.38
N PRO A 109 9.87 -7.03 -0.66
CA PRO A 109 9.22 -6.35 -1.78
C PRO A 109 8.08 -5.45 -1.27
N LEU A 110 7.91 -4.29 -1.87
CA LEU A 110 6.81 -3.40 -1.55
C LEU A 110 5.52 -3.90 -2.23
N GLY A 111 4.40 -3.84 -1.53
CA GLY A 111 3.09 -4.20 -2.07
C GLY A 111 2.58 -5.56 -1.61
N VAL A 112 1.33 -5.84 -1.94
CA VAL A 112 0.69 -7.13 -1.73
C VAL A 112 0.08 -7.57 -3.06
N PRO A 113 0.56 -8.67 -3.67
CA PRO A 113 0.14 -9.07 -5.01
C PRO A 113 -1.27 -9.67 -5.00
N LYS A 114 -1.87 -9.68 -6.19
CA LYS A 114 -3.11 -10.41 -6.47
C LYS A 114 -2.89 -11.93 -6.32
N PRO A 115 -3.83 -12.67 -5.69
CA PRO A 115 -3.83 -14.12 -5.79
C PRO A 115 -4.12 -14.61 -7.22
N GLU A 116 -3.29 -15.53 -7.74
CA GLU A 116 -3.33 -15.97 -9.14
C GLU A 116 -4.51 -16.89 -9.48
N THR A 117 -5.06 -17.61 -8.49
CA THR A 117 -6.14 -18.58 -8.72
C THR A 117 -7.45 -18.08 -8.09
N PRO A 118 -8.58 -18.15 -8.81
CA PRO A 118 -9.89 -17.98 -8.18
C PRO A 118 -10.18 -19.16 -7.24
N PRO A 119 -11.02 -18.98 -6.20
CA PRO A 119 -11.42 -20.08 -5.36
C PRO A 119 -12.40 -21.03 -6.07
N ASP A 120 -12.26 -22.33 -5.83
CA ASP A 120 -13.26 -23.33 -6.21
C ASP A 120 -14.32 -23.45 -5.11
N CYS A 121 -15.59 -23.51 -5.51
CA CYS A 121 -16.72 -23.49 -4.58
C CYS A 121 -17.56 -24.77 -4.71
N VAL A 122 -17.86 -25.41 -3.57
CA VAL A 122 -18.76 -26.57 -3.50
C VAL A 122 -19.74 -26.38 -2.34
N THR A 123 -21.02 -26.69 -2.55
CA THR A 123 -22.02 -26.64 -1.47
C THR A 123 -21.78 -27.77 -0.47
N VAL A 124 -22.03 -27.48 0.80
CA VAL A 124 -21.93 -28.44 1.91
C VAL A 124 -23.21 -28.31 2.73
N GLU A 125 -23.91 -29.42 2.95
CA GLU A 125 -25.07 -29.42 3.84
C GLU A 125 -24.67 -28.92 5.24
N LYS A 126 -25.46 -28.00 5.77
CA LYS A 126 -25.32 -27.55 7.16
C LYS A 126 -25.56 -28.74 8.08
N SER A 127 -24.72 -28.86 9.09
CA SER A 127 -25.04 -29.72 10.23
C SER A 127 -26.30 -29.18 10.91
N TRP A 128 -27.26 -30.05 11.19
CA TRP A 128 -28.37 -29.68 12.06
C TRP A 128 -27.84 -29.40 13.45
N ASP A 129 -28.35 -28.35 14.08
CA ASP A 129 -28.15 -28.18 15.51
C ASP A 129 -28.73 -29.38 16.27
N ASN A 130 -28.17 -29.69 17.43
CA ASN A 130 -28.69 -30.72 18.32
C ASN A 130 -29.94 -30.19 19.04
N PHE A 131 -31.00 -29.93 18.28
CA PHE A 131 -32.31 -29.60 18.79
C PHE A 131 -32.79 -30.65 19.79
N HIS A 132 -33.31 -30.18 20.92
CA HIS A 132 -33.98 -31.00 21.90
C HIS A 132 -35.47 -31.11 21.57
N LEU A 133 -35.96 -32.34 21.45
CA LEU A 133 -37.31 -32.65 20.97
C LEU A 133 -38.21 -33.12 22.11
N VAL A 134 -39.32 -32.43 22.35
CA VAL A 134 -40.32 -32.81 23.34
C VAL A 134 -41.60 -33.26 22.64
N TRP A 135 -41.88 -34.56 22.73
CA TRP A 135 -43.01 -35.19 22.05
C TRP A 135 -44.29 -35.13 22.89
N LYS A 136 -45.37 -34.71 22.24
CA LYS A 136 -46.71 -34.59 22.82
C LYS A 136 -47.77 -35.08 21.85
N CYS A 137 -48.97 -35.31 22.33
CA CYS A 137 -50.14 -35.55 21.50
C CYS A 137 -51.34 -34.77 21.99
N HIS A 138 -52.35 -34.69 21.14
CA HIS A 138 -53.73 -34.46 21.54
C HIS A 138 -54.65 -35.29 20.65
N TYR A 139 -55.92 -35.35 21.02
CA TYR A 139 -56.97 -35.86 20.17
C TYR A 139 -57.74 -34.67 19.60
N GLU A 140 -57.77 -34.55 18.28
CA GLU A 140 -58.45 -33.45 17.59
C GLU A 140 -59.89 -33.87 17.27
N GLU A 141 -60.86 -33.18 17.87
CA GLU A 141 -62.29 -33.45 17.69
C GLU A 141 -62.75 -33.05 16.29
N PRO A 142 -63.86 -33.62 15.76
CA PRO A 142 -64.45 -33.16 14.49
C PRO A 142 -64.83 -31.67 14.49
N SER A 143 -64.99 -31.05 15.67
CA SER A 143 -65.20 -29.61 15.83
C SER A 143 -63.93 -28.76 15.67
N GLY A 144 -62.75 -29.37 15.64
CA GLY A 144 -61.43 -28.72 15.62
C GLY A 144 -60.86 -28.40 17.01
N GLU A 145 -61.54 -28.81 18.09
CA GLU A 145 -61.04 -28.61 19.45
C GLU A 145 -60.02 -29.68 19.86
N ARG A 146 -59.05 -29.29 20.71
CA ARG A 146 -58.04 -30.21 21.25
C ARG A 146 -58.53 -30.83 22.55
N ALA A 147 -58.67 -32.15 22.57
CA ALA A 147 -58.91 -32.95 23.77
C ALA A 147 -57.65 -33.70 24.19
N ASP A 148 -57.56 -34.04 25.48
CA ASP A 148 -56.57 -34.98 26.03
C ASP A 148 -55.11 -34.71 25.63
N VAL A 149 -54.64 -33.46 25.82
CA VAL A 149 -53.23 -33.09 25.58
C VAL A 149 -52.32 -33.84 26.55
N GLN A 150 -51.37 -34.62 26.04
CA GLN A 150 -50.53 -35.54 26.82
C GLN A 150 -49.08 -35.54 26.30
N ASN A 151 -48.11 -35.90 27.15
CA ASN A 151 -46.73 -36.16 26.72
C ASN A 151 -46.62 -37.58 26.14
N ILE A 152 -45.73 -37.77 25.16
CA ILE A 152 -45.40 -39.07 24.58
C ILE A 152 -43.96 -39.41 24.96
N SER A 153 -43.75 -40.57 25.59
CA SER A 153 -42.40 -41.05 25.97
C SER A 153 -41.91 -42.24 25.15
N ASN A 154 -42.81 -42.86 24.39
CA ASN A 154 -42.64 -44.08 23.60
C ASN A 154 -42.34 -43.75 22.12
N VAL A 155 -41.41 -42.83 21.91
CA VAL A 155 -40.94 -42.41 20.58
C VAL A 155 -39.56 -42.99 20.31
N THR A 156 -39.39 -43.64 19.17
CA THR A 156 -38.09 -44.13 18.69
C THR A 156 -37.67 -43.30 17.49
N GLU A 157 -36.52 -42.66 17.57
CA GLU A 157 -35.89 -41.99 16.43
C GLU A 157 -35.38 -43.03 15.43
N ILE A 158 -35.80 -42.90 14.17
CA ILE A 158 -35.28 -43.71 13.06
C ILE A 158 -34.16 -42.92 12.38
N THR A 159 -34.46 -41.67 12.02
CA THR A 159 -33.49 -40.71 11.48
C THR A 159 -33.76 -39.34 12.09
N TYR A 160 -32.72 -38.72 12.66
CA TYR A 160 -32.80 -37.42 13.31
C TYR A 160 -33.40 -36.35 12.39
N LEU A 161 -34.42 -35.65 12.89
CA LEU A 161 -35.24 -34.64 12.20
C LEU A 161 -35.88 -35.08 10.87
N GLU A 162 -36.02 -36.39 10.64
CA GLU A 162 -36.65 -36.93 9.44
C GLU A 162 -37.76 -37.92 9.75
N GLU A 163 -37.53 -38.89 10.65
CA GLU A 163 -38.51 -39.97 10.86
C GLU A 163 -38.48 -40.52 12.29
N TYR A 164 -39.68 -40.64 12.89
CA TYR A 164 -39.89 -41.11 14.25
C TYR A 164 -41.06 -42.09 14.32
N ARG A 165 -40.92 -43.14 15.12
CA ARG A 165 -41.96 -44.14 15.36
C ARG A 165 -42.53 -43.99 16.77
N ILE A 166 -43.85 -43.89 16.88
CA ILE A 166 -44.60 -43.81 18.13
C ILE A 166 -45.35 -45.13 18.34
N THR A 167 -45.03 -45.83 19.44
CA THR A 167 -45.50 -47.21 19.68
C THR A 167 -46.57 -47.30 20.75
N GLY A 168 -47.85 -47.35 20.34
CA GLY A 168 -48.98 -47.35 21.27
C GLY A 168 -49.47 -45.95 21.62
N LYS A 169 -50.69 -45.63 21.19
CA LYS A 169 -51.32 -44.33 21.40
C LYS A 169 -51.67 -44.14 22.90
N PRO A 170 -51.36 -42.99 23.50
CA PRO A 170 -51.86 -42.64 24.84
C PRO A 170 -53.38 -42.81 24.93
N PRO A 171 -53.94 -43.19 26.10
CA PRO A 171 -55.37 -43.45 26.21
C PRO A 171 -56.21 -42.17 26.03
N ARG A 172 -57.43 -42.34 25.50
CA ARG A 172 -58.47 -41.29 25.52
C ARG A 172 -59.04 -41.17 26.93
N MET A 173 -59.14 -39.94 27.44
CA MET A 173 -59.75 -39.62 28.74
C MET A 173 -61.10 -38.90 28.55
N SER A 174 -61.13 -37.88 27.69
CA SER A 174 -62.32 -37.07 27.40
C SER A 174 -62.64 -36.95 25.90
N ALA A 175 -61.70 -37.35 25.03
CA ALA A 175 -61.88 -37.32 23.59
C ALA A 175 -62.95 -38.31 23.11
N SER A 176 -63.75 -37.90 22.13
CA SER A 176 -64.76 -38.74 21.49
C SER A 176 -64.14 -39.91 20.73
N SER A 177 -64.96 -40.89 20.33
CA SER A 177 -64.50 -41.99 19.47
C SER A 177 -64.05 -41.52 18.08
N ASP A 178 -64.57 -40.38 17.63
CA ASP A 178 -64.39 -39.86 16.28
C ASP A 178 -63.18 -38.90 16.19
N ALA A 179 -62.64 -38.46 17.32
CA ALA A 179 -61.45 -37.62 17.34
C ALA A 179 -60.22 -38.34 16.80
N ILE A 180 -59.39 -37.65 16.01
CA ILE A 180 -58.16 -38.21 15.43
C ILE A 180 -56.97 -38.01 16.36
N PHE A 181 -56.04 -38.96 16.37
CA PHE A 181 -54.82 -38.87 17.18
C PHE A 181 -53.79 -38.01 16.46
N ILE A 182 -53.40 -36.89 17.08
CA ILE A 182 -52.41 -35.95 16.54
C ILE A 182 -51.18 -35.91 17.46
N PRO A 183 -50.10 -36.64 17.12
CA PRO A 183 -48.80 -36.42 17.73
C PRO A 183 -48.19 -35.12 17.18
N PHE A 184 -47.44 -34.40 18.00
CA PHE A 184 -46.72 -33.20 17.63
C PHE A 184 -45.44 -33.08 18.46
N VAL A 185 -44.46 -32.30 17.98
CA VAL A 185 -43.18 -32.12 18.65
C VAL A 185 -42.89 -30.64 18.86
N GLU A 186 -42.51 -30.30 20.09
CA GLU A 186 -41.93 -29.00 20.44
C GLU A 186 -40.42 -29.10 20.29
N ILE A 187 -39.82 -28.16 19.56
CA ILE A 187 -38.41 -28.19 19.16
C ILE A 187 -37.68 -27.05 19.86
N PHE A 188 -36.61 -27.39 20.58
CA PHE A 188 -35.83 -26.45 21.38
C PHE A 188 -34.38 -26.38 20.92
N LEU A 189 -33.78 -25.20 20.99
CA LEU A 189 -32.34 -24.96 20.86
C LEU A 189 -31.91 -24.15 22.07
N ASP A 190 -30.90 -24.62 22.82
CA ASP A 190 -30.41 -23.98 24.05
C ASP A 190 -31.54 -23.58 25.04
N ASP A 191 -32.48 -24.51 25.27
CA ASP A 191 -33.69 -24.34 26.10
C ASP A 191 -34.73 -23.30 25.60
N GLU A 192 -34.51 -22.69 24.43
CA GLU A 192 -35.47 -21.78 23.79
C GLU A 192 -36.34 -22.51 22.75
N LEU A 193 -37.66 -22.30 22.82
CA LEU A 193 -38.62 -22.92 21.90
C LEU A 193 -38.51 -22.31 20.50
N GLN A 194 -38.01 -23.10 19.56
CA GLN A 194 -37.81 -22.71 18.16
C GLN A 194 -39.06 -22.91 17.30
N GLY A 195 -39.89 -23.89 17.64
CA GLY A 195 -41.04 -24.23 16.80
C GLY A 195 -41.87 -25.38 17.37
N ILE A 196 -43.08 -25.55 16.83
CA ILE A 196 -43.93 -26.71 17.07
C ILE A 196 -44.33 -27.31 15.73
N LEU A 197 -44.02 -28.59 15.53
CA LEU A 197 -44.43 -29.32 14.33
C LEU A 197 -45.66 -30.17 14.64
N PHE A 198 -46.79 -29.74 14.07
CA PHE A 198 -47.99 -30.55 13.93
C PHE A 198 -48.00 -31.19 12.53
N PRO A 199 -48.58 -32.39 12.39
CA PRO A 199 -48.70 -33.05 11.10
C PRO A 199 -49.78 -32.38 10.25
N GLU A 200 -49.67 -32.44 8.91
CA GLU A 200 -50.58 -31.74 7.98
C GLU A 200 -52.05 -32.13 8.16
N GLU A 201 -52.32 -33.31 8.73
CA GLU A 201 -53.65 -33.80 9.08
C GLU A 201 -54.33 -33.00 10.21
N SER A 202 -53.56 -32.20 10.96
CA SER A 202 -54.07 -31.36 12.06
C SER A 202 -54.47 -29.96 11.58
N GLY A 203 -55.57 -29.43 12.12
CA GLY A 203 -55.94 -28.02 11.96
C GLY A 203 -54.92 -27.04 12.56
N PHE A 204 -53.96 -27.55 13.34
CA PHE A 204 -52.88 -26.78 13.96
C PHE A 204 -51.55 -26.81 13.19
N SER A 205 -51.50 -27.43 12.00
CA SER A 205 -50.30 -27.56 11.14
C SER A 205 -49.52 -26.27 10.86
N ASN A 206 -50.15 -25.10 11.03
CA ASN A 206 -49.52 -23.79 10.82
C ASN A 206 -49.26 -22.98 12.10
N PHE A 207 -49.53 -23.55 13.29
CA PHE A 207 -49.34 -22.84 14.56
C PHE A 207 -47.88 -22.93 15.02
N TYR A 208 -47.23 -21.78 15.13
CA TYR A 208 -45.84 -21.65 15.62
C TYR A 208 -44.86 -22.52 14.80
N PRO A 209 -44.77 -22.29 13.47
CA PRO A 209 -44.03 -23.17 12.58
C PRO A 209 -42.55 -23.25 12.96
N PHE A 210 -41.95 -24.42 12.78
CA PHE A 210 -40.52 -24.57 12.90
C PHE A 210 -39.83 -24.18 11.60
N GLU A 211 -38.94 -23.21 11.69
CA GLU A 211 -38.04 -22.79 10.62
C GLU A 211 -36.60 -22.94 11.12
N ALA A 212 -35.77 -23.62 10.36
CA ALA A 212 -34.36 -23.81 10.68
C ALA A 212 -33.55 -23.76 9.40
N ASN A 213 -32.37 -23.14 9.49
CA ASN A 213 -31.53 -22.91 8.32
C ASN A 213 -32.32 -22.27 7.16
N GLY A 214 -33.21 -21.31 7.44
CA GLY A 214 -34.02 -20.58 6.45
C GLY A 214 -35.01 -21.42 5.64
N LEU A 215 -35.28 -22.67 6.04
CA LEU A 215 -36.37 -23.47 5.50
C LEU A 215 -37.43 -23.72 6.56
N ARG A 216 -38.68 -23.80 6.11
CA ARG A 216 -39.80 -24.25 6.91
C ARG A 216 -39.89 -25.78 6.91
N PHE A 217 -40.25 -26.35 8.05
CA PHE A 217 -40.47 -27.78 8.20
C PHE A 217 -41.96 -28.07 8.28
N ARG A 218 -42.33 -29.23 7.74
CA ARG A 218 -43.67 -29.80 7.84
C ARG A 218 -43.57 -31.21 8.39
N ALA A 219 -44.68 -31.70 8.90
CA ALA A 219 -44.78 -33.09 9.32
C ALA A 219 -45.99 -33.76 8.71
N ASN A 220 -45.93 -35.07 8.53
CA ASN A 220 -47.05 -35.91 8.12
C ASN A 220 -47.05 -37.16 9.00
N ILE A 221 -48.23 -37.77 9.17
CA ILE A 221 -48.35 -39.04 9.88
C ILE A 221 -48.80 -40.17 8.97
N THR A 222 -48.21 -41.34 9.15
CA THR A 222 -48.72 -42.58 8.55
C THR A 222 -48.90 -43.64 9.64
N THR A 223 -49.68 -44.68 9.34
CA THR A 223 -49.92 -45.78 10.28
C THR A 223 -49.25 -47.05 9.79
N ASP A 224 -48.60 -47.77 10.71
CA ASP A 224 -47.97 -49.07 10.48
C ASP A 224 -48.51 -50.04 11.54
N GLY A 225 -49.64 -50.67 11.24
CA GLY A 225 -50.42 -51.39 12.25
C GLY A 225 -50.99 -50.44 13.31
N ASP A 226 -50.65 -50.66 14.58
CA ASP A 226 -51.06 -49.82 15.72
C ASP A 226 -50.11 -48.63 15.96
N ASP A 227 -48.93 -48.63 15.33
CA ASP A 227 -47.92 -47.59 15.45
C ASP A 227 -48.25 -46.38 14.56
N VAL A 228 -47.72 -45.23 14.94
CA VAL A 228 -47.76 -44.00 14.13
C VAL A 228 -46.34 -43.62 13.74
N ILE A 229 -46.11 -43.45 12.45
CA ILE A 229 -44.86 -42.90 11.92
C ILE A 229 -45.05 -41.41 11.70
N PHE A 230 -44.26 -40.61 12.40
CA PHE A 230 -44.20 -39.17 12.24
C PHE A 230 -43.00 -38.83 11.36
N LYS A 231 -43.29 -38.31 10.16
CA LYS A 231 -42.27 -37.95 9.18
C LYS A 231 -42.17 -36.44 9.08
N ILE A 232 -40.98 -35.91 9.32
CA ILE A 232 -40.65 -34.51 9.13
C ILE A 232 -40.09 -34.34 7.71
N THR A 233 -40.56 -33.33 6.99
CA THR A 233 -40.12 -33.00 5.65
C THR A 233 -39.81 -31.51 5.55
N LYS A 234 -38.75 -31.17 4.82
CA LYS A 234 -38.46 -29.78 4.45
C LYS A 234 -39.52 -29.32 3.45
N ASP A 235 -40.01 -28.09 3.61
CA ASP A 235 -40.90 -27.48 2.65
C ASP A 235 -40.09 -26.92 1.47
N ASP A 236 -39.84 -27.79 0.49
CA ASP A 236 -39.08 -27.43 -0.70
C ASP A 236 -39.96 -26.78 -1.80
N SER A 237 -41.25 -26.52 -1.50
CA SER A 237 -42.20 -26.01 -2.51
C SER A 237 -41.85 -24.63 -3.06
N SER A 238 -41.07 -23.85 -2.32
CA SER A 238 -40.53 -22.54 -2.71
C SER A 238 -39.01 -22.51 -2.63
N ILE A 239 -38.34 -23.66 -2.78
CA ILE A 239 -36.88 -23.77 -2.64
C ILE A 239 -36.12 -22.83 -3.60
N GLU A 240 -36.66 -22.61 -4.79
CA GLU A 240 -36.15 -21.68 -5.80
C GLU A 240 -36.26 -20.21 -5.37
N ASP A 241 -37.25 -19.85 -4.54
CA ASP A 241 -37.41 -18.49 -4.01
C ASP A 241 -36.35 -18.16 -2.95
N TYR A 242 -35.69 -19.19 -2.41
CA TYR A 242 -34.64 -19.05 -1.39
C TYR A 242 -33.22 -19.30 -1.93
N LEU A 243 -33.07 -19.50 -3.24
CA LEU A 243 -31.75 -19.67 -3.85
C LEU A 243 -30.97 -18.35 -3.83
N GLU A 244 -29.77 -18.41 -3.26
CA GLU A 244 -28.80 -17.33 -3.33
C GLU A 244 -27.73 -17.67 -4.37
N VAL A 245 -27.46 -16.73 -5.28
CA VAL A 245 -26.30 -16.79 -6.16
C VAL A 245 -25.14 -16.08 -5.46
N ARG A 246 -24.05 -16.80 -5.23
CA ARG A 246 -22.85 -16.27 -4.60
C ARG A 246 -21.65 -16.40 -5.54
N VAL A 247 -20.80 -15.39 -5.53
CA VAL A 247 -19.50 -15.34 -6.20
C VAL A 247 -18.48 -14.94 -5.16
N TYR A 248 -17.32 -15.60 -5.14
CA TYR A 248 -16.29 -15.40 -4.13
C TYR A 248 -15.00 -14.84 -4.73
N VAL A 249 -14.34 -14.01 -3.95
CA VAL A 249 -12.95 -13.58 -4.19
C VAL A 249 -12.18 -13.66 -2.87
N TYR A 250 -10.86 -13.68 -2.95
CA TYR A 250 -10.03 -13.50 -1.76
C TYR A 250 -8.85 -12.58 -2.07
N THR A 251 -8.34 -11.93 -1.03
CA THR A 251 -7.17 -11.06 -1.07
C THR A 251 -6.10 -11.63 -0.15
N TYR A 252 -4.86 -11.20 -0.35
CA TYR A 252 -3.79 -11.40 0.62
C TYR A 252 -3.69 -10.20 1.56
N VAL A 253 -3.25 -10.47 2.79
CA VAL A 253 -3.00 -9.46 3.82
C VAL A 253 -1.63 -9.67 4.44
N SER A 254 -0.83 -8.60 4.44
CA SER A 254 0.48 -8.58 5.07
C SER A 254 0.35 -8.57 6.59
N LYS A 255 1.40 -9.03 7.29
CA LYS A 255 1.48 -8.90 8.76
C LYS A 255 1.46 -7.45 9.25
N PHE A 256 1.65 -6.49 8.34
CA PHE A 256 1.55 -5.05 8.63
C PHE A 256 0.12 -4.51 8.50
N GLY A 257 -0.85 -5.36 8.12
CA GLY A 257 -2.25 -4.98 7.94
C GLY A 257 -2.55 -4.39 6.55
N GLU A 258 -1.63 -4.54 5.60
CA GLU A 258 -1.80 -4.07 4.23
C GLU A 258 -2.53 -5.14 3.42
N GLU A 259 -3.57 -4.75 2.69
CA GLU A 259 -4.35 -5.64 1.82
C GLU A 259 -4.11 -5.29 0.35
N GLY A 260 -3.97 -6.34 -0.48
CA GLY A 260 -3.80 -6.21 -1.93
C GLY A 260 -5.11 -6.40 -2.70
N PRO A 261 -5.04 -6.51 -4.04
CA PRO A 261 -6.22 -6.70 -4.88
C PRO A 261 -6.75 -8.13 -4.80
N PRO A 262 -8.05 -8.33 -5.10
CA PRO A 262 -8.69 -9.63 -5.04
C PRO A 262 -8.21 -10.55 -6.18
N SER A 263 -8.30 -11.86 -5.94
CA SER A 263 -8.25 -12.89 -6.96
C SER A 263 -9.26 -12.63 -8.08
N ASP A 264 -9.14 -13.38 -9.18
CA ASP A 264 -10.29 -13.48 -10.09
C ASP A 264 -11.51 -14.06 -9.34
N PRO A 265 -12.74 -13.69 -9.74
CA PRO A 265 -13.94 -14.25 -9.14
C PRO A 265 -14.06 -15.76 -9.36
N SER A 266 -14.62 -16.47 -8.38
CA SER A 266 -15.05 -17.85 -8.54
C SER A 266 -16.12 -17.99 -9.63
N ALA A 267 -16.38 -19.23 -10.05
CA ALA A 267 -17.64 -19.51 -10.72
C ALA A 267 -18.83 -19.18 -9.79
N GLU A 268 -19.97 -18.81 -10.38
CA GLU A 268 -21.23 -18.65 -9.64
C GLU A 268 -21.62 -19.97 -8.98
N ILE A 269 -21.98 -19.91 -7.70
CA ILE A 269 -22.55 -21.05 -6.98
C ILE A 269 -23.94 -20.69 -6.47
N ARG A 270 -24.87 -21.63 -6.65
CA ARG A 270 -26.24 -21.54 -6.16
C ARG A 270 -26.32 -22.26 -4.82
N VAL A 271 -26.75 -21.54 -3.80
CA VAL A 271 -26.73 -22.01 -2.41
C VAL A 271 -28.13 -21.95 -1.84
N LEU A 272 -28.55 -23.05 -1.21
CA LEU A 272 -29.78 -23.12 -0.46
C LEU A 272 -29.60 -22.64 0.98
N PRO A 273 -30.67 -22.24 1.67
CA PRO A 273 -30.60 -21.87 3.08
C PRO A 273 -29.99 -22.97 3.99
N THR A 274 -30.14 -24.24 3.61
CA THR A 274 -29.55 -25.40 4.31
C THR A 274 -28.10 -25.69 3.95
N GLN A 275 -27.46 -24.88 3.11
CA GLN A 275 -26.12 -25.14 2.61
C GLN A 275 -25.13 -24.04 2.99
N ASN A 276 -23.94 -24.47 3.37
CA ASN A 276 -22.73 -23.67 3.45
C ASN A 276 -21.95 -23.81 2.14
N VAL A 277 -20.94 -22.97 1.94
CA VAL A 277 -20.02 -23.11 0.80
C VAL A 277 -18.64 -23.45 1.32
N ARG A 278 -18.05 -24.52 0.80
CA ARG A 278 -16.63 -24.81 1.01
C ARG A 278 -15.83 -24.26 -0.15
N LEU A 279 -14.87 -23.41 0.18
CA LEU A 279 -13.90 -22.85 -0.74
C LEU A 279 -12.61 -23.67 -0.71
N THR A 280 -12.07 -23.99 -1.87
CA THR A 280 -10.78 -24.68 -2.05
C THR A 280 -9.95 -23.97 -3.13
N SER A 281 -8.75 -24.50 -3.43
CA SER A 281 -7.89 -24.02 -4.54
C SER A 281 -7.41 -22.57 -4.43
N MET A 282 -7.54 -21.96 -3.25
CA MET A 282 -6.92 -20.68 -2.94
C MET A 282 -5.41 -20.86 -2.81
N ALA A 283 -4.65 -20.16 -3.64
CA ALA A 283 -3.21 -20.25 -3.70
C ALA A 283 -2.53 -19.76 -2.40
N ALA A 284 -1.29 -20.19 -2.21
CA ALA A 284 -0.39 -19.57 -1.24
C ALA A 284 0.20 -18.28 -1.85
N PRO A 285 0.62 -17.31 -1.02
CA PRO A 285 1.28 -16.10 -1.52
C PRO A 285 2.60 -16.47 -2.21
N PRO A 286 3.05 -15.67 -3.20
CA PRO A 286 4.36 -15.89 -3.82
C PRO A 286 5.48 -15.85 -2.77
N ALA A 287 6.47 -16.73 -2.92
CA ALA A 287 7.50 -16.98 -1.89
C ALA A 287 8.38 -15.74 -1.59
N GLU A 288 8.50 -14.84 -2.54
CA GLU A 288 9.20 -13.56 -2.44
C GLU A 288 8.47 -12.53 -1.56
N TYR A 289 7.20 -12.76 -1.19
CA TYR A 289 6.43 -11.95 -0.23
C TYR A 289 6.25 -12.68 1.11
N PRO A 290 7.33 -12.97 1.87
CA PRO A 290 7.25 -13.76 3.12
C PRO A 290 6.55 -13.03 4.28
N HIS A 291 6.21 -11.76 4.08
CA HIS A 291 5.48 -10.94 5.05
C HIS A 291 3.95 -11.07 4.90
N ILE A 292 3.46 -11.77 3.87
CA ILE A 292 2.05 -12.10 3.72
C ILE A 292 1.74 -13.32 4.58
N THR A 293 0.82 -13.15 5.52
CA THR A 293 0.51 -14.16 6.54
C THR A 293 -0.96 -14.55 6.53
N LYS A 294 -1.83 -13.65 6.06
CA LYS A 294 -3.28 -13.82 6.10
C LYS A 294 -3.91 -13.69 4.72
N ARG A 295 -5.15 -14.18 4.62
CA ARG A 295 -6.08 -13.92 3.53
C ARG A 295 -7.42 -13.43 4.06
N ARG A 296 -8.11 -12.61 3.27
CA ARG A 296 -9.51 -12.24 3.50
C ARG A 296 -10.35 -12.81 2.38
N ILE A 297 -11.46 -13.46 2.73
CA ILE A 297 -12.40 -14.07 1.80
C ILE A 297 -13.65 -13.22 1.78
N TYR A 298 -14.11 -12.89 0.58
CA TYR A 298 -15.29 -12.08 0.35
C TYR A 298 -16.28 -12.82 -0.55
N ARG A 299 -17.56 -12.48 -0.42
CA ARG A 299 -18.61 -12.97 -1.31
C ARG A 299 -19.54 -11.87 -1.79
N SER A 300 -20.10 -12.04 -2.98
CA SER A 300 -21.12 -11.15 -3.53
C SER A 300 -22.36 -11.15 -2.65
N ALA A 301 -22.81 -9.98 -2.21
CA ALA A 301 -24.07 -9.82 -1.51
C ALA A 301 -24.67 -8.44 -1.78
N ALA A 302 -25.93 -8.27 -1.37
CA ALA A 302 -26.58 -6.98 -1.22
C ALA A 302 -26.82 -6.73 0.27
N VAL A 303 -26.04 -5.84 0.88
CA VAL A 303 -26.18 -5.47 2.30
C VAL A 303 -26.74 -4.05 2.36
N GLY A 304 -27.97 -3.91 2.84
CA GLY A 304 -28.71 -2.66 2.77
C GLY A 304 -28.98 -2.22 1.33
N ASN A 305 -28.42 -1.08 0.92
CA ASN A 305 -28.54 -0.54 -0.45
C ASN A 305 -27.26 -0.66 -1.28
N VAL A 306 -26.28 -1.43 -0.81
CA VAL A 306 -24.97 -1.58 -1.47
C VAL A 306 -24.79 -3.01 -1.93
N THR A 307 -24.53 -3.16 -3.23
CA THR A 307 -24.13 -4.44 -3.83
C THR A 307 -22.62 -4.45 -4.01
N GLY A 308 -21.97 -5.54 -3.61
CA GLY A 308 -20.52 -5.67 -3.69
C GLY A 308 -20.03 -6.98 -3.09
N TYR A 309 -18.72 -7.07 -2.92
CA TYR A 309 -18.07 -8.16 -2.19
C TYR A 309 -17.94 -7.76 -0.73
N PHE A 310 -18.49 -8.57 0.18
CA PHE A 310 -18.45 -8.32 1.62
C PHE A 310 -17.66 -9.42 2.32
N LEU A 311 -16.94 -9.03 3.37
CA LEU A 311 -16.02 -9.89 4.09
C LEU A 311 -16.80 -11.02 4.77
N VAL A 312 -16.42 -12.24 4.42
CA VAL A 312 -16.87 -13.47 5.08
C VAL A 312 -15.94 -13.77 6.24
N LYS A 313 -14.62 -13.76 5.99
CA LYS A 313 -13.64 -14.23 6.98
C LYS A 313 -12.23 -13.72 6.70
N GLU A 314 -11.47 -13.47 7.77
CA GLU A 314 -10.02 -13.33 7.74
C GLU A 314 -9.36 -14.53 8.43
N GLU A 315 -8.31 -15.08 7.84
CA GLU A 315 -7.58 -16.23 8.41
C GLU A 315 -6.12 -16.30 7.94
N GLU A 316 -5.30 -17.08 8.65
CA GLU A 316 -3.91 -17.36 8.26
C GLU A 316 -3.85 -18.23 6.99
N VAL A 317 -2.83 -18.01 6.14
CA VAL A 317 -2.66 -18.77 4.89
C VAL A 317 -1.97 -20.13 5.15
N VAL A 318 -2.59 -20.96 6.00
CA VAL A 318 -2.04 -22.27 6.43
C VAL A 318 -2.93 -23.45 5.99
N GLY A 319 -4.16 -23.19 5.53
CA GLY A 319 -5.14 -24.22 5.16
C GLY A 319 -5.52 -24.26 3.66
N SER A 320 -5.82 -25.45 3.15
CA SER A 320 -6.23 -25.67 1.75
C SER A 320 -7.72 -25.51 1.49
N SER A 321 -8.54 -25.35 2.53
CA SER A 321 -9.98 -25.14 2.40
C SER A 321 -10.54 -24.26 3.51
N THR A 322 -11.61 -23.53 3.19
CA THR A 322 -12.34 -22.69 4.15
C THR A 322 -13.83 -22.95 3.99
N LEU A 323 -14.57 -22.89 5.09
CA LEU A 323 -16.02 -22.97 5.07
C LEU A 323 -16.57 -21.55 5.24
N ASP A 324 -17.47 -21.15 4.35
CA ASP A 324 -18.38 -20.04 4.53
C ASP A 324 -19.69 -20.57 5.13
N ASP A 325 -19.83 -20.36 6.43
CA ASP A 325 -21.01 -20.61 7.25
C ASP A 325 -21.65 -19.31 7.76
N VAL A 326 -21.24 -18.16 7.21
CA VAL A 326 -21.64 -16.82 7.68
C VAL A 326 -23.01 -16.44 7.10
N PRO A 327 -24.02 -16.11 7.93
CA PRO A 327 -25.30 -15.59 7.44
C PRO A 327 -25.16 -14.28 6.66
N GLY A 328 -26.06 -14.03 5.70
CA GLY A 328 -26.03 -12.81 4.87
C GLY A 328 -26.06 -11.51 5.67
N GLY A 329 -26.84 -11.48 6.77
CA GLY A 329 -26.94 -10.32 7.66
C GLY A 329 -25.71 -10.06 8.53
N ASP A 330 -24.82 -11.04 8.65
CA ASP A 330 -23.62 -10.96 9.50
C ASP A 330 -22.34 -10.70 8.67
N LEU A 331 -22.48 -10.50 7.36
CA LEU A 331 -21.37 -10.09 6.50
C LEU A 331 -20.81 -8.75 6.95
N SER A 332 -19.48 -8.66 6.98
CA SER A 332 -18.75 -7.51 7.50
C SER A 332 -18.39 -6.54 6.38
N ASP A 333 -17.21 -5.90 6.47
CA ASP A 333 -16.81 -4.79 5.61
C ASP A 333 -16.83 -5.13 4.12
N LYS A 334 -17.18 -4.14 3.31
CA LYS A 334 -17.10 -4.23 1.85
C LYS A 334 -15.64 -4.18 1.40
N LEU A 335 -15.31 -4.94 0.36
CA LEU A 335 -14.01 -4.89 -0.31
C LEU A 335 -13.79 -3.53 -0.98
N GLU A 336 -12.72 -2.84 -0.57
CA GLU A 336 -12.33 -1.52 -1.10
C GLU A 336 -10.95 -1.53 -1.80
N THR A 337 -10.26 -2.67 -1.83
CA THR A 337 -8.89 -2.79 -2.36
C THR A 337 -8.81 -3.33 -3.79
N THR A 338 -9.87 -3.21 -4.57
CA THR A 338 -10.01 -3.85 -5.89
C THR A 338 -8.91 -3.51 -6.89
N ASP A 339 -8.32 -2.32 -6.76
CA ASP A 339 -7.31 -1.74 -7.63
C ASP A 339 -6.01 -1.41 -6.87
N TRP A 340 -5.81 -1.98 -5.68
CA TRP A 340 -4.62 -1.73 -4.84
C TRP A 340 -3.43 -2.58 -5.31
N ASP A 341 -3.10 -2.47 -6.60
CA ASP A 341 -2.00 -3.20 -7.23
C ASP A 341 -0.66 -2.94 -6.50
N PRO A 342 0.25 -3.91 -6.40
CA PRO A 342 1.62 -3.63 -5.96
C PRO A 342 2.33 -2.68 -6.95
N PRO A 343 3.41 -1.98 -6.54
CA PRO A 343 4.24 -1.24 -7.47
C PRO A 343 4.75 -2.16 -8.59
N PRO A 344 4.87 -1.67 -9.84
CA PRO A 344 5.36 -2.49 -10.93
C PRO A 344 6.83 -2.90 -10.72
N ASP A 345 7.19 -4.11 -11.17
CA ASP A 345 8.57 -4.58 -11.16
C ASP A 345 9.49 -3.61 -11.90
N GLY A 346 10.67 -3.35 -11.35
CA GLY A 346 11.63 -2.39 -11.92
C GLY A 346 11.22 -0.93 -11.79
N LEU A 347 10.25 -0.59 -10.93
CA LEU A 347 9.98 0.80 -10.56
C LEU A 347 11.26 1.47 -10.03
N LYS A 348 11.53 2.70 -10.47
CA LYS A 348 12.71 3.48 -10.07
C LYS A 348 12.32 4.78 -9.40
N ASN A 349 13.25 5.27 -8.58
CA ASN A 349 13.36 6.65 -8.13
C ASN A 349 12.13 7.15 -7.35
N LEU A 350 11.90 6.57 -6.17
CA LEU A 350 10.78 6.95 -5.32
C LEU A 350 10.85 8.39 -4.83
N ILE A 351 9.69 9.05 -4.88
CA ILE A 351 9.45 10.38 -4.33
C ILE A 351 8.22 10.30 -3.44
N LEU A 352 8.27 10.97 -2.29
CA LEU A 352 7.12 11.16 -1.42
C LEU A 352 6.64 12.61 -1.52
N THR A 353 5.33 12.78 -1.67
CA THR A 353 4.70 14.10 -1.70
C THR A 353 4.21 14.51 -0.33
N ALA A 354 3.87 15.80 -0.17
CA ALA A 354 3.27 16.30 1.06
C ALA A 354 1.87 15.71 1.33
N GLY A 355 1.21 15.17 0.29
CA GLY A 355 -0.10 14.50 0.40
C GLY A 355 -0.03 13.07 0.92
N GLY A 356 1.17 12.55 1.23
CA GLY A 356 1.35 11.20 1.77
C GLY A 356 1.26 10.08 0.73
N TRP A 357 1.22 10.41 -0.56
CA TRP A 357 1.35 9.45 -1.67
C TRP A 357 2.73 9.54 -2.31
N ALA A 358 3.17 8.44 -2.90
CA ALA A 358 4.45 8.32 -3.57
C ALA A 358 4.32 8.34 -5.09
N ALA A 359 5.41 8.69 -5.76
CA ALA A 359 5.60 8.58 -7.20
C ALA A 359 6.89 7.83 -7.50
N GLY A 360 6.89 7.08 -8.58
CA GLY A 360 8.07 6.43 -9.16
C GLY A 360 7.84 6.27 -10.66
N TYR A 361 8.86 5.90 -11.42
CA TYR A 361 8.67 5.66 -12.86
C TYR A 361 9.28 4.35 -13.32
N LYS A 362 8.76 3.88 -14.44
CA LYS A 362 9.31 2.76 -15.21
C LYS A 362 9.08 3.06 -16.68
N GLU A 363 10.16 2.96 -17.47
CA GLU A 363 10.11 3.24 -18.91
C GLU A 363 9.48 4.62 -19.15
N ARG A 364 8.38 4.69 -19.91
CA ARG A 364 7.66 5.93 -20.26
C ARG A 364 6.53 6.31 -19.32
N SER A 365 6.37 5.63 -18.18
CA SER A 365 5.21 5.79 -17.30
C SER A 365 5.61 6.17 -15.87
N VAL A 366 4.91 7.15 -15.31
CA VAL A 366 4.93 7.46 -13.87
C VAL A 366 3.79 6.71 -13.20
N TYR A 367 4.09 6.05 -12.08
CA TYR A 367 3.13 5.36 -11.23
C TYR A 367 2.96 6.17 -9.96
N LEU A 368 1.74 6.22 -9.43
CA LEU A 368 1.40 6.95 -8.21
C LEU A 368 0.75 5.99 -7.21
N SER A 369 1.12 6.11 -5.94
CA SER A 369 0.49 5.32 -4.87
C SER A 369 -0.80 5.95 -4.38
N ILE A 370 -1.62 5.18 -3.67
CA ILE A 370 -2.74 5.71 -2.89
C ILE A 370 -2.20 6.56 -1.73
N PRO A 371 -2.86 7.66 -1.35
CA PRO A 371 -2.49 8.47 -0.19
C PRO A 371 -2.40 7.62 1.09
N TYR A 372 -1.25 7.69 1.76
CA TYR A 372 -0.93 6.98 3.00
C TYR A 372 -0.95 5.44 2.89
N GLN A 373 -1.02 4.90 1.67
CA GLN A 373 -0.98 3.47 1.38
C GLN A 373 0.14 3.20 0.36
N ILE A 374 1.39 3.33 0.81
CA ILE A 374 2.59 3.24 -0.06
C ILE A 374 2.74 1.85 -0.71
N HIS A 375 2.04 0.83 -0.21
CA HIS A 375 2.02 -0.50 -0.80
C HIS A 375 1.09 -0.62 -2.02
N ALA A 376 0.20 0.34 -2.26
CA ALA A 376 -0.86 0.26 -3.27
C ALA A 376 -0.68 1.32 -4.37
N TRP A 377 -0.57 0.88 -5.62
CA TRP A 377 -0.21 1.66 -6.82
C TRP A 377 -1.21 1.40 -7.96
N PRO A 378 -2.46 1.89 -7.85
CA PRO A 378 -3.50 1.60 -8.82
C PRO A 378 -3.11 1.95 -10.25
N SER A 379 -3.34 1.02 -11.16
CA SER A 379 -3.08 1.22 -12.59
C SER A 379 -3.82 2.43 -13.17
N ILE A 380 -4.94 2.85 -12.58
CA ILE A 380 -5.72 4.03 -12.99
C ILE A 380 -5.02 5.36 -12.65
N TYR A 381 -4.06 5.38 -11.74
CA TYR A 381 -3.26 6.59 -11.42
C TYR A 381 -1.99 6.70 -12.27
N ARG A 382 -1.76 5.76 -13.20
CA ARG A 382 -0.59 5.77 -14.08
C ARG A 382 -0.66 6.95 -15.05
N LEU A 383 0.45 7.67 -15.20
CA LEU A 383 0.64 8.74 -16.18
C LEU A 383 1.58 8.23 -17.27
N ASP A 384 1.10 8.17 -18.50
CA ASP A 384 1.87 7.71 -19.66
C ASP A 384 2.41 8.89 -20.47
N PHE A 385 3.69 8.81 -20.84
CA PHE A 385 4.39 9.81 -21.66
C PHE A 385 4.83 9.20 -23.01
N GLU A 386 5.24 10.05 -23.95
CA GLU A 386 5.60 9.62 -25.31
C GLU A 386 6.93 8.84 -25.38
N ASP A 387 7.88 9.15 -24.49
CA ASP A 387 9.22 8.58 -24.46
C ASP A 387 9.65 8.17 -23.04
N ASP A 388 10.75 7.42 -22.96
CA ASP A 388 11.32 6.96 -21.69
C ASP A 388 11.66 8.12 -20.75
N ILE A 389 11.27 7.95 -19.48
CA ILE A 389 11.54 8.90 -18.40
C ILE A 389 13.00 8.76 -17.96
N ILE A 390 13.67 9.90 -17.87
CA ILE A 390 15.05 10.03 -17.40
C ILE A 390 15.14 10.63 -16.00
N GLY A 391 14.07 11.21 -15.49
CA GLY A 391 14.06 11.68 -14.11
C GLY A 391 12.72 12.26 -13.68
N ILE A 392 12.47 12.17 -12.38
CA ILE A 392 11.36 12.85 -11.72
C ILE A 392 11.86 13.62 -10.50
N GLY A 393 11.15 14.67 -10.13
CA GLY A 393 11.41 15.48 -8.94
C GLY A 393 10.12 16.04 -8.37
N HIS A 394 10.09 16.38 -7.09
CA HIS A 394 8.91 17.00 -6.48
C HIS A 394 9.31 18.18 -5.61
N ALA A 395 8.65 19.31 -5.85
CA ALA A 395 8.83 20.53 -5.09
C ALA A 395 7.59 21.42 -5.19
N GLN A 396 7.30 22.15 -4.12
CA GLN A 396 6.18 23.11 -4.05
C GLN A 396 4.80 22.55 -4.47
N GLY A 397 4.58 21.24 -4.29
CA GLY A 397 3.32 20.58 -4.66
C GLY A 397 3.21 20.17 -6.13
N TYR A 398 4.29 20.31 -6.91
CA TYR A 398 4.36 19.88 -8.30
C TYR A 398 5.27 18.67 -8.43
N LEU A 399 4.85 17.73 -9.27
CA LEU A 399 5.71 16.66 -9.77
C LEU A 399 6.30 17.12 -11.11
N TYR A 400 7.62 17.11 -11.22
CA TYR A 400 8.35 17.41 -12.45
C TYR A 400 8.75 16.08 -13.09
N VAL A 401 8.48 15.93 -14.38
CA VAL A 401 8.79 14.72 -15.15
C VAL A 401 9.61 15.09 -16.36
N PHE A 402 10.74 14.41 -16.54
CA PHE A 402 11.63 14.61 -17.68
C PHE A 402 11.73 13.31 -18.45
N THR A 403 11.42 13.36 -19.75
CA THR A 403 11.64 12.25 -20.70
C THR A 403 12.89 12.53 -21.53
N GLN A 404 13.24 11.59 -22.41
CA GLN A 404 14.35 11.78 -23.36
C GLN A 404 14.14 12.95 -24.34
N GLN A 405 12.89 13.39 -24.56
CA GLN A 405 12.55 14.42 -25.55
C GLN A 405 11.73 15.59 -25.01
N GLY A 406 11.18 15.49 -23.79
CA GLY A 406 10.27 16.50 -23.23
C GLY A 406 10.39 16.67 -21.72
N ALA A 407 9.82 17.75 -21.23
CA ALA A 407 9.79 18.08 -19.81
C ALA A 407 8.39 18.57 -19.43
N PHE A 408 7.90 18.12 -18.29
CA PHE A 408 6.51 18.30 -17.91
C PHE A 408 6.40 18.71 -16.44
N ILE A 409 5.40 19.52 -16.14
CA ILE A 409 4.94 19.80 -14.79
C ILE A 409 3.56 19.16 -14.60
N CYS A 410 3.45 18.30 -13.58
CA CYS A 410 2.24 17.62 -13.20
C CYS A 410 1.66 18.31 -11.96
N HIS A 411 0.48 18.89 -12.13
CA HIS A 411 -0.32 19.52 -11.10
C HIS A 411 -1.19 18.45 -10.44
N ALA A 412 -0.79 18.00 -9.25
CA ALA A 412 -1.46 16.91 -8.53
C ALA A 412 -1.62 17.26 -7.05
N SER A 413 -2.84 17.62 -6.65
CA SER A 413 -3.18 17.68 -5.21
C SER A 413 -3.58 16.30 -4.66
N ASP A 414 -4.02 15.40 -5.55
CA ASP A 414 -4.43 14.03 -5.28
C ASP A 414 -4.06 13.15 -6.49
N PRO A 415 -3.59 11.90 -6.31
CA PRO A 415 -3.16 11.04 -7.42
C PRO A 415 -4.30 10.65 -8.36
N SER A 416 -5.57 10.75 -7.96
CA SER A 416 -6.71 10.48 -8.83
C SER A 416 -7.02 11.63 -9.81
N SER A 417 -6.38 12.79 -9.66
CA SER A 417 -6.62 13.96 -10.49
C SER A 417 -5.31 14.71 -10.75
N VAL A 418 -4.67 14.34 -11.86
CA VAL A 418 -3.43 14.97 -12.32
C VAL A 418 -3.65 15.71 -13.63
N TYR A 419 -3.24 16.97 -13.67
CA TYR A 419 -3.15 17.75 -14.90
C TYR A 419 -1.69 17.88 -15.32
N ILE A 420 -1.39 17.58 -16.59
CA ILE A 420 -0.02 17.61 -17.15
C ILE A 420 0.12 18.81 -18.08
N GLU A 421 1.20 19.56 -17.90
CA GLU A 421 1.57 20.73 -18.71
C GLU A 421 3.01 20.57 -19.22
N ASP A 422 3.25 20.89 -20.49
CA ASP A 422 4.56 20.85 -21.15
C ASP A 422 5.39 22.10 -20.82
N ILE A 423 6.70 21.92 -20.67
CA ILE A 423 7.68 22.98 -20.43
C ILE A 423 8.52 23.16 -21.69
N GLU A 424 8.13 24.13 -22.52
CA GLU A 424 8.80 24.36 -23.80
C GLU A 424 10.28 24.79 -23.66
N GLY A 425 11.13 24.18 -24.48
CA GLY A 425 12.51 24.62 -24.75
C GLY A 425 13.51 24.39 -23.62
N VAL A 426 13.15 23.70 -22.54
CA VAL A 426 14.05 23.44 -21.42
C VAL A 426 15.10 22.37 -21.77
N PRO A 427 16.39 22.59 -21.48
CA PRO A 427 17.40 21.54 -21.60
C PRO A 427 17.10 20.38 -20.63
N LEU A 428 17.28 19.15 -21.11
CA LEU A 428 16.93 17.94 -20.38
C LEU A 428 18.08 17.45 -19.47
N PRO A 429 17.78 16.68 -18.41
CA PRO A 429 18.79 16.07 -17.54
C PRO A 429 19.84 15.26 -18.31
N ALA A 430 21.12 15.41 -17.94
CA ALA A 430 22.23 14.73 -18.59
C ALA A 430 22.34 13.24 -18.23
N PHE A 431 21.79 12.83 -17.08
CA PHE A 431 21.77 11.43 -16.65
C PHE A 431 20.59 11.14 -15.71
N GLU A 432 20.29 9.84 -15.61
CA GLU A 432 19.17 9.32 -14.84
C GLU A 432 19.29 9.65 -13.34
N GLY A 433 18.21 10.15 -12.72
CA GLY A 433 18.15 10.35 -11.26
C GLY A 433 18.76 11.66 -10.71
N SER A 434 19.32 12.50 -11.58
CA SER A 434 20.01 13.76 -11.24
C SER A 434 19.14 14.95 -10.81
N VAL A 435 17.83 14.73 -10.63
CA VAL A 435 16.83 15.79 -10.42
C VAL A 435 16.63 16.08 -8.93
N GLU A 436 17.28 17.09 -8.40
CA GLU A 436 17.21 17.45 -6.98
C GLU A 436 16.17 18.54 -6.71
N ALA A 437 15.40 18.41 -5.63
CA ALA A 437 14.44 19.44 -5.22
C ALA A 437 15.17 20.63 -4.59
N ALA A 438 15.16 21.79 -5.26
CA ALA A 438 15.84 23.00 -4.78
C ALA A 438 15.23 24.27 -5.39
N LEU A 439 15.54 25.43 -4.80
CA LEU A 439 15.22 26.76 -5.35
C LEU A 439 13.73 26.96 -5.72
N GLY A 440 12.82 26.31 -5.01
CA GLY A 440 11.37 26.41 -5.27
C GLY A 440 10.86 25.53 -6.42
N GLY A 441 11.70 24.67 -6.98
CA GLY A 441 11.36 23.69 -8.00
C GLY A 441 12.37 22.55 -8.01
N VAL A 442 12.93 22.24 -9.17
CA VAL A 442 13.96 21.20 -9.32
C VAL A 442 15.21 21.74 -10.02
N VAL A 443 16.35 21.15 -9.71
CA VAL A 443 17.63 21.46 -10.33
C VAL A 443 18.30 20.18 -10.81
N TYR A 444 18.97 20.24 -11.96
CA TYR A 444 19.70 19.11 -12.53
C TYR A 444 20.76 19.56 -13.53
N PRO A 445 21.87 18.82 -13.71
CA PRO A 445 22.85 19.10 -14.76
C PRO A 445 22.30 18.70 -16.14
N SER A 446 22.61 19.51 -17.15
CA SER A 446 22.36 19.23 -18.57
C SER A 446 23.65 19.47 -19.39
N GLU A 447 23.61 19.19 -20.69
CA GLU A 447 24.71 19.53 -21.62
C GLU A 447 24.91 21.05 -21.78
N GLU A 448 23.90 21.86 -21.43
CA GLU A 448 23.92 23.32 -21.55
C GLU A 448 24.37 24.02 -20.26
N GLY A 449 24.24 23.36 -19.12
CA GLY A 449 24.52 23.92 -17.80
C GLY A 449 23.75 23.25 -16.67
N LEU A 450 23.88 23.76 -15.46
CA LEU A 450 22.99 23.43 -14.34
C LEU A 450 21.66 24.15 -14.54
N ILE A 451 20.59 23.39 -14.76
CA ILE A 451 19.26 23.90 -15.04
C ILE A 451 18.48 23.99 -13.73
N ALA A 452 17.70 25.07 -13.58
CA ALA A 452 16.66 25.18 -12.57
C ALA A 452 15.31 25.34 -13.25
N VAL A 453 14.34 24.54 -12.86
CA VAL A 453 12.96 24.57 -13.34
C VAL A 453 12.03 24.82 -12.16
N ALA A 454 11.17 25.82 -12.28
CA ALA A 454 10.16 26.17 -11.29
C ALA A 454 8.83 26.48 -12.00
N PRO A 455 7.70 26.61 -11.28
CA PRO A 455 6.40 26.90 -11.90
C PRO A 455 6.39 28.24 -12.67
N THR A 456 7.30 29.15 -12.34
CA THR A 456 7.44 30.45 -13.01
C THR A 456 8.29 30.40 -14.29
N GLY A 457 8.88 29.25 -14.63
CA GLY A 457 9.79 29.08 -15.76
C GLY A 457 11.12 28.43 -15.38
N TRP A 458 12.05 28.40 -16.32
CA TRP A 458 13.37 27.77 -16.15
C TRP A 458 14.52 28.72 -16.46
N GLN A 459 15.72 28.41 -15.96
CA GLN A 459 16.95 29.17 -16.20
C GLN A 459 18.21 28.29 -16.14
N ILE A 460 19.29 28.73 -16.77
CA ILE A 460 20.62 28.09 -16.67
C ILE A 460 21.41 28.77 -15.54
N LEU A 461 21.47 28.15 -14.36
CA LEU A 461 22.14 28.69 -13.17
C LEU A 461 23.64 28.93 -13.36
N THR A 462 24.27 28.14 -14.23
CA THR A 462 25.71 28.22 -14.52
C THR A 462 26.08 29.25 -15.57
N GLU A 463 25.11 29.81 -16.31
CA GLU A 463 25.38 30.77 -17.39
C GLU A 463 26.22 31.98 -16.92
N PRO A 464 26.01 32.57 -15.73
CA PRO A 464 26.86 33.66 -15.25
C PRO A 464 28.33 33.26 -15.02
N PHE A 465 28.64 31.96 -14.88
CA PHE A 465 29.94 31.46 -14.45
C PHE A 465 30.73 30.78 -15.56
N TYR A 466 30.06 30.01 -16.42
CA TYR A 466 30.69 29.18 -17.44
C TYR A 466 30.14 29.51 -18.83
N THR A 467 31.00 29.46 -19.85
CA THR A 467 30.50 29.26 -21.23
C THR A 467 30.05 27.81 -21.40
N LYS A 468 29.27 27.55 -22.44
CA LYS A 468 28.82 26.21 -22.80
C LYS A 468 29.98 25.22 -22.99
N GLU A 469 31.04 25.65 -23.67
CA GLU A 469 32.24 24.84 -23.92
C GLU A 469 33.00 24.55 -22.63
N GLN A 470 33.11 25.55 -21.73
CA GLN A 470 33.75 25.36 -20.43
C GLN A 470 32.95 24.40 -19.54
N TRP A 471 31.62 24.49 -19.55
CA TRP A 471 30.75 23.57 -18.82
C TRP A 471 30.89 22.14 -19.34
N ARG A 472 30.89 21.96 -20.67
CA ARG A 472 31.05 20.64 -21.31
C ARG A 472 32.44 20.01 -21.10
N ALA A 473 33.43 20.80 -20.69
CA ALA A 473 34.74 20.30 -20.30
C ALA A 473 34.77 19.74 -18.85
N LEU A 474 33.73 19.99 -18.05
CA LEU A 474 33.53 19.39 -16.74
C LEU A 474 32.83 18.02 -16.87
N PRO A 475 32.85 17.15 -15.84
CA PRO A 475 32.12 15.88 -15.85
C PRO A 475 30.61 16.05 -15.63
N TYR A 476 29.97 16.92 -16.42
CA TYR A 476 28.55 17.31 -16.26
C TYR A 476 27.58 16.12 -16.33
N ALA A 477 27.90 15.11 -17.14
CA ALA A 477 27.10 13.89 -17.28
C ALA A 477 27.22 12.92 -16.09
N SER A 478 28.04 13.24 -15.08
CA SER A 478 28.23 12.45 -13.87
C SER A 478 27.97 13.24 -12.59
N PHE A 479 27.59 14.52 -12.69
CA PHE A 479 27.36 15.38 -11.52
C PHE A 479 26.08 15.02 -10.77
N GLN A 480 26.20 14.43 -9.60
CA GLN A 480 25.08 14.42 -8.66
C GLN A 480 24.90 15.80 -8.04
N VAL A 481 23.66 16.14 -7.67
CA VAL A 481 23.31 17.43 -7.07
C VAL A 481 22.68 17.18 -5.71
N ILE A 482 23.13 17.90 -4.69
CA ILE A 482 22.49 17.91 -3.38
C ILE A 482 22.22 19.34 -2.95
N SER A 483 21.02 19.58 -2.44
CA SER A 483 20.63 20.86 -1.89
C SER A 483 20.81 20.88 -0.37
N ILE A 484 21.53 21.90 0.09
CA ILE A 484 21.62 22.28 1.50
C ILE A 484 21.17 23.74 1.64
N PRO A 485 20.87 24.24 2.86
CA PRO A 485 20.34 25.59 3.02
C PRO A 485 21.22 26.65 2.35
N LYS A 486 20.64 27.34 1.35
CA LYS A 486 21.27 28.41 0.55
C LYS A 486 22.48 27.99 -0.30
N GLU A 487 22.71 26.69 -0.50
CA GLU A 487 23.82 26.19 -1.33
C GLU A 487 23.42 24.95 -2.14
N LEU A 488 24.08 24.74 -3.27
CA LEU A 488 24.05 23.50 -4.04
C LEU A 488 25.48 22.96 -4.15
N ILE A 489 25.63 21.65 -3.97
CA ILE A 489 26.90 20.95 -4.23
C ILE A 489 26.70 20.06 -5.44
N LEU A 490 27.56 20.21 -6.43
CA LEU A 490 27.65 19.33 -7.60
C LEU A 490 28.93 18.51 -7.47
N TRP A 491 28.80 17.19 -7.34
CA TRP A 491 29.95 16.30 -7.18
C TRP A 491 29.84 15.08 -8.09
N ALA A 492 30.99 14.48 -8.38
CA ALA A 492 31.06 13.16 -8.99
C ALA A 492 31.91 12.27 -8.08
N ASP A 493 31.55 11.01 -7.95
CA ASP A 493 32.16 10.02 -7.05
C ASP A 493 33.62 9.67 -7.43
N THR A 494 33.92 9.74 -8.71
CA THR A 494 35.26 9.52 -9.29
C THR A 494 36.18 10.72 -9.16
N GLU A 495 35.65 11.87 -8.74
CA GLU A 495 36.38 13.13 -8.64
C GLU A 495 36.83 13.43 -7.21
N THR A 496 37.88 14.25 -7.09
CA THR A 496 38.37 14.76 -5.80
C THR A 496 37.94 16.19 -5.52
N GLU A 497 37.37 16.84 -6.54
CA GLU A 497 36.88 18.21 -6.50
C GLU A 497 35.38 18.23 -6.85
N ALA A 498 34.65 19.14 -6.21
CA ALA A 498 33.23 19.40 -6.46
C ALA A 498 33.01 20.91 -6.65
N LEU A 499 31.83 21.29 -7.16
CA LEU A 499 31.43 22.69 -7.26
C LEU A 499 30.44 23.04 -6.14
N LEU A 500 30.69 24.17 -5.48
CA LEU A 500 29.80 24.77 -4.50
C LEU A 500 29.18 26.05 -5.08
N PHE A 501 27.87 26.05 -5.24
CA PHE A 501 27.09 27.22 -5.61
C PHE A 501 26.41 27.78 -4.37
N GLY A 502 26.70 29.03 -4.02
CA GLY A 502 26.08 29.73 -2.90
C GLY A 502 25.13 30.83 -3.36
N PHE A 503 23.96 30.93 -2.73
CA PHE A 503 22.88 31.88 -3.07
C PHE A 503 22.73 33.01 -2.02
N HIS A 504 23.86 33.48 -1.46
CA HIS A 504 23.86 34.41 -0.33
C HIS A 504 23.79 35.88 -0.77
N GLY A 505 23.01 36.70 -0.04
CA GLY A 505 23.05 38.17 -0.16
C GLY A 505 22.57 38.74 -1.51
N GLY A 506 21.78 37.99 -2.28
CA GLY A 506 21.31 38.40 -3.62
C GLY A 506 22.36 38.24 -4.72
N THR A 507 23.50 37.61 -4.43
CA THR A 507 24.55 37.30 -5.41
C THR A 507 24.87 35.82 -5.41
N ASN A 508 24.86 35.21 -6.59
CA ASN A 508 25.29 33.83 -6.75
C ASN A 508 26.82 33.79 -6.73
N ASN A 509 27.38 32.84 -6.00
CA ASN A 509 28.82 32.64 -5.88
C ASN A 509 29.18 31.20 -6.24
N LEU A 510 30.34 31.03 -6.87
CA LEU A 510 30.90 29.74 -7.24
C LEU A 510 32.27 29.55 -6.57
N SER A 511 32.51 28.36 -6.03
CA SER A 511 33.82 27.90 -5.58
C SER A 511 34.02 26.44 -5.97
N VAL A 512 35.27 26.04 -6.20
CA VAL A 512 35.67 24.63 -6.17
C VAL A 512 35.83 24.22 -4.70
N ILE A 513 35.51 22.97 -4.36
CA ILE A 513 35.70 22.42 -3.02
C ILE A 513 36.38 21.06 -3.08
N ASP A 514 37.20 20.76 -2.08
CA ASP A 514 37.80 19.44 -1.91
C ASP A 514 36.77 18.47 -1.34
N LEU A 515 36.24 17.60 -2.20
CA LEU A 515 35.23 16.65 -1.81
C LEU A 515 35.45 15.36 -2.60
N GLN A 516 35.94 14.35 -1.90
CA GLN A 516 35.93 12.97 -2.36
C GLN A 516 34.92 12.21 -1.51
N ALA A 517 33.82 11.80 -2.13
CA ALA A 517 32.74 11.07 -1.49
C ALA A 517 32.02 10.18 -2.52
N SER A 518 31.67 8.96 -2.12
CA SER A 518 30.88 8.05 -2.94
C SER A 518 29.37 8.34 -2.84
N ALA A 519 28.92 8.89 -1.71
CA ALA A 519 27.54 9.30 -1.49
C ALA A 519 27.47 10.55 -0.58
N LEU A 520 26.45 11.37 -0.78
CA LEU A 520 26.05 12.47 0.10
C LEU A 520 24.62 12.26 0.58
N TRP A 521 24.34 12.64 1.82
CA TRP A 521 22.99 12.67 2.37
C TRP A 521 22.82 13.84 3.32
N TYR A 522 21.81 14.67 3.05
CA TYR A 522 21.48 15.81 3.89
C TYR A 522 20.33 15.44 4.83
N ASP A 523 20.61 15.44 6.13
CA ASP A 523 19.60 15.28 7.16
C ASP A 523 18.81 16.58 7.30
N ARG A 524 17.64 16.64 6.66
CA ARG A 524 16.76 17.81 6.73
C ARG A 524 16.23 18.09 8.14
N LYS A 525 16.23 17.09 9.03
CA LYS A 525 15.73 17.22 10.42
C LYS A 525 16.80 17.79 11.34
N GLU A 526 18.02 17.28 11.26
CA GLU A 526 19.15 17.74 12.08
C GLU A 526 19.89 18.94 11.47
N GLY A 527 19.79 19.14 10.15
CA GLY A 527 20.46 20.22 9.42
C GLY A 527 21.92 19.91 9.05
N ASN A 528 22.33 18.64 9.10
CA ASN A 528 23.71 18.20 8.86
C ASN A 528 23.84 17.50 7.50
N LEU A 529 24.94 17.76 6.80
CA LEU A 529 25.32 17.03 5.60
C LEU A 529 26.30 15.92 5.98
N TYR A 530 26.02 14.71 5.53
CA TYR A 530 26.87 13.54 5.72
C TYR A 530 27.37 13.02 4.39
N LEU A 531 28.55 12.40 4.42
CA LEU A 531 29.20 11.85 3.24
C LEU A 531 29.87 10.51 3.54
N ALA A 532 29.83 9.60 2.56
CA ALA A 532 30.52 8.31 2.65
C ALA A 532 31.84 8.33 1.87
N SER A 533 32.87 7.70 2.42
CA SER A 533 34.14 7.47 1.73
C SER A 533 34.77 6.18 2.27
N GLY A 534 35.04 5.22 1.39
CA GLY A 534 35.44 3.88 1.82
C GLY A 534 34.34 3.23 2.65
N THR A 535 34.68 2.80 3.87
CA THR A 535 33.76 2.18 4.84
C THR A 535 33.38 3.15 5.97
N GLU A 536 33.65 4.44 5.81
CA GLU A 536 33.46 5.44 6.85
C GLU A 536 32.43 6.49 6.43
N ILE A 537 31.65 6.97 7.41
CA ILE A 537 30.74 8.11 7.25
C ILE A 537 31.30 9.29 8.01
N PHE A 538 31.26 10.45 7.36
CA PHE A 538 31.71 11.73 7.91
C PHE A 538 30.59 12.76 7.91
N GLU A 539 30.58 13.61 8.93
CA GLU A 539 29.81 14.85 8.96
C GLU A 539 30.64 15.96 8.29
N TRP A 540 30.02 16.65 7.32
CA TRP A 540 30.62 17.75 6.57
C TRP A 540 30.80 18.98 7.46
N GLU A 541 31.94 19.67 7.32
CA GLU A 541 32.25 20.93 8.02
C GLU A 541 32.19 20.92 9.56
N ALA A 542 32.46 19.77 10.17
CA ALA A 542 32.35 19.56 11.62
C ALA A 542 33.65 19.83 12.41
N GLU A 543 34.82 19.97 11.77
CA GLU A 543 36.12 20.13 12.46
C GLU A 543 36.77 21.50 12.25
N ARG A 544 38.09 21.58 12.16
CA ARG A 544 38.85 22.83 12.00
C ARG A 544 38.68 23.41 10.60
N CYS A 545 38.96 24.70 10.45
CA CYS A 545 38.98 25.34 9.14
C CYS A 545 40.03 24.69 8.22
N ARG A 546 39.65 24.47 6.97
CA ARG A 546 40.56 24.06 5.89
C ARG A 546 41.39 25.23 5.40
N GLU A 547 42.44 24.90 4.67
CA GLU A 547 43.12 25.87 3.83
C GLU A 547 42.19 26.30 2.70
N LEU A 548 42.00 27.62 2.57
CA LEU A 548 41.28 28.23 1.47
C LEU A 548 42.27 28.86 0.50
N THR A 549 41.93 28.87 -0.79
CA THR A 549 42.65 29.65 -1.79
C THR A 549 41.68 30.60 -2.48
N TRP A 550 41.99 31.90 -2.44
CA TRP A 550 41.28 32.91 -3.21
C TRP A 550 42.29 33.72 -4.01
N ARG A 551 42.10 33.80 -5.33
CA ARG A 551 42.97 34.54 -6.25
C ARG A 551 42.14 35.56 -7.01
N SER A 552 42.55 36.83 -6.98
CA SER A 552 41.93 37.90 -7.76
C SER A 552 42.20 37.74 -9.26
N GLY A 553 41.49 38.52 -10.08
CA GLY A 553 41.92 38.79 -11.45
C GLY A 553 43.22 39.61 -11.54
N ASP A 554 43.67 39.82 -12.78
CA ASP A 554 44.84 40.64 -13.09
C ASP A 554 44.47 42.13 -13.00
N PHE A 555 45.27 42.90 -12.26
CA PHE A 555 45.11 44.34 -12.19
C PHE A 555 45.83 45.00 -13.37
N VAL A 556 45.09 45.40 -14.39
CA VAL A 556 45.66 46.14 -15.53
C VAL A 556 45.83 47.62 -15.14
N HIS A 557 47.06 48.11 -15.26
CA HIS A 557 47.36 49.54 -15.14
C HIS A 557 46.95 50.22 -16.45
N GLN A 558 46.06 51.22 -16.39
CA GLN A 558 45.84 52.15 -17.50
C GLN A 558 46.83 53.30 -17.46
#